data_AF-A0A0G1ZCS1-F1
#
_entry.id   AF-A0A0G1ZCS1-F1
#
_cell.length_a   1.000
_cell.length_b   1.000
_cell.length_c   1.000
_cell.angle_alpha   90.00
_cell.angle_beta   90.00
_cell.angle_gamma   90.00
#
_symmetry.space_group_name_H-M   'P 1'
#
loop_
_entity.id
_entity.type
_entity.pdbx_description
1 polymer ?
#
loop_
_entity_poly.entity_id
_entity_poly.type
_entity_poly.pdbx_seq_one_letter_code
_entity_poly.pdbx_strand_id
1 'polypeptide(L)' 'MSIDLAIKRNLKNRKITVEMDADRLERLAASFGFLSPDFLKSLNRAEKDYAVGRYRKIKSLS' A
#
# COMPACT_ATOMS: atom_id res chain seq x y z
N MET A 1 -8.17 -17.24 11.02
CA MET A 1 -7.04 -17.25 10.08
C MET A 1 -5.92 -16.42 10.67
N SER A 2 -4.74 -17.01 10.92
CA SER A 2 -3.54 -16.29 11.35
C SER A 2 -2.68 -15.96 10.14
N ILE A 3 -2.09 -14.77 10.11
CA ILE A 3 -1.13 -14.36 9.09
C ILE A 3 0.25 -14.37 9.74
N ASP A 4 1.13 -15.25 9.28
CA ASP A 4 2.53 -15.27 9.71
C ASP A 4 3.27 -14.14 8.99
N LEU A 5 3.72 -13.16 9.78
CA LEU A 5 4.40 -11.96 9.29
C LEU A 5 5.77 -11.88 9.96
N ALA A 6 6.83 -11.87 9.15
CA ALA A 6 8.16 -11.56 9.67
C ALA A 6 8.31 -10.04 9.72
N ILE A 7 8.28 -9.48 10.94
CA ILE A 7 8.38 -8.04 11.17
C ILE A 7 9.82 -7.70 11.56
N LYS A 8 10.57 -7.12 10.63
CA LYS A 8 11.89 -6.53 10.94
C LYS A 8 11.68 -5.08 11.36
N ARG A 9 11.93 -4.79 12.63
CA ARG A 9 11.88 -3.42 13.18
C ARG A 9 13.28 -2.83 13.17
N ASN A 10 13.47 -1.71 12.47
CA ASN A 10 14.69 -0.93 12.60
C ASN A 10 14.48 0.10 13.72
N LEU A 11 15.14 -0.06 14.88
CA LEU A 11 14.92 0.81 16.03
C LEU A 11 15.35 2.28 15.81
N LYS A 12 16.16 2.58 14.78
CA LYS A 12 16.61 3.95 14.47
C LYS A 12 15.64 4.75 13.61
N ASN A 13 14.78 4.11 12.82
CA ASN A 13 13.80 4.77 11.96
C ASN A 13 12.45 4.09 12.19
N ARG A 14 11.34 4.85 12.27
CA ARG A 14 9.97 4.30 12.42
C ARG A 14 9.46 3.45 11.23
N LYS A 15 10.37 2.95 10.40
CA LYS A 15 10.13 2.09 9.25
C LYS A 15 10.00 0.64 9.72
N ILE A 16 8.86 0.03 9.39
CA ILE A 16 8.58 -1.39 9.62
C ILE A 16 8.62 -2.07 8.25
N THR A 17 9.46 -3.09 8.10
CA THR A 17 9.45 -3.95 6.91
C THR A 17 8.73 -5.25 7.28
N VAL A 18 7.73 -5.60 6.49
CA VAL A 18 6.93 -6.81 6.64
C VAL A 18 7.22 -7.71 5.45
N GLU A 19 7.82 -8.86 5.71
CA GLU A 19 8.05 -9.91 4.70
C GLU A 19 6.87 -10.89 4.76
N MET A 20 6.25 -11.15 3.60
CA MET A 20 5.13 -12.08 3.46
C MET A 20 5.18 -12.83 2.13
N ASP A 21 4.50 -13.97 2.08
CA ASP A 21 4.31 -14.77 0.87
C ASP A 21 3.46 -14.05 -0.19
N ALA A 22 3.74 -14.32 -1.47
CA ALA A 22 3.11 -13.64 -2.59
C ALA A 22 1.60 -13.94 -2.69
N ASP A 23 1.19 -15.21 -2.56
CA ASP A 23 -0.23 -15.60 -2.63
C ASP A 23 -1.01 -15.00 -1.46
N ARG A 24 -0.37 -14.91 -0.28
CA ARG A 24 -0.96 -14.27 0.90
C ARG A 24 -1.10 -12.76 0.70
N LEU A 25 -0.14 -12.10 0.07
CA LEU A 25 -0.22 -10.68 -0.28
C LEU A 25 -1.38 -10.42 -1.25
N GLU A 26 -1.53 -11.24 -2.28
CA GLU A 26 -2.61 -11.11 -3.25
C GLU A 26 -3.99 -11.25 -2.60
N ARG A 27 -4.16 -12.25 -1.71
CA ARG A 27 -5.39 -12.42 -0.93
C ARG A 27 -5.68 -11.22 -0.03
N LEU A 28 -4.64 -10.63 0.56
CA LEU A 28 -4.77 -9.44 1.39
C LEU A 28 -5.18 -8.23 0.54
N ALA A 29 -4.53 -8.02 -0.60
CA ALA A 29 -4.86 -6.95 -1.54
C ALA A 29 -6.30 -7.10 -2.08
N ALA A 30 -6.73 -8.33 -2.38
CA ALA A 30 -8.10 -8.64 -2.76
C ALA A 30 -9.09 -8.31 -1.62
N SER A 31 -8.75 -8.64 -0.38
CA SER A 31 -9.58 -8.34 0.80
C SER A 31 -9.76 -6.84 1.02
N PHE A 32 -8.76 -6.03 0.66
CA PHE A 32 -8.85 -4.56 0.69
C PHE A 32 -9.48 -3.95 -0.58
N GLY A 33 -9.89 -4.76 -1.56
CA GLY A 33 -10.49 -4.27 -2.80
C GLY A 33 -9.51 -3.59 -3.76
N PHE A 34 -8.20 -3.74 -3.55
CA PHE A 34 -7.15 -3.13 -4.38
C PHE A 34 -7.08 -3.70 -5.80
N LEU A 35 -7.75 -4.83 -6.04
CA LEU A 35 -7.86 -5.44 -7.36
C LEU A 35 -9.17 -5.07 -8.08
N SER A 36 -10.01 -4.22 -7.47
CA SER A 36 -11.27 -3.80 -8.12
C SER A 36 -11.00 -2.89 -9.33
N PRO A 37 -11.80 -3.00 -10.41
CA PRO A 37 -11.64 -2.15 -11.60
C PRO A 37 -11.69 -0.65 -11.28
N ASP A 38 -12.51 -0.25 -10.31
CA ASP A 38 -12.65 1.15 -9.92
C ASP A 38 -11.42 1.65 -9.14
N PHE A 39 -10.85 0.82 -8.28
CA PHE A 39 -9.58 1.13 -7.62
C PHE A 39 -8.45 1.28 -8.64
N LEU A 40 -8.33 0.35 -9.59
CA LEU A 40 -7.31 0.41 -10.64
C LEU A 40 -7.45 1.67 -11.52
N LYS A 41 -8.69 2.09 -11.83
CA LYS A 41 -8.94 3.37 -12.52
C LYS A 41 -8.52 4.58 -11.68
N SER A 42 -8.81 4.55 -10.38
CA SER A 42 -8.40 5.61 -9.44
C SER A 42 -6.88 5.69 -9.35
N LEU A 43 -6.20 4.56 -9.22
CA LEU A 43 -4.74 4.46 -9.16
C LEU A 43 -4.09 5.03 -10.43
N ASN A 44 -4.56 4.63 -11.61
CA ASN A 44 -4.08 5.16 -12.88
C ASN A 44 -4.24 6.68 -12.99
N ARG A 45 -5.33 7.24 -12.45
CA ARG A 45 -5.52 8.70 -12.40
C ARG A 45 -4.51 9.34 -11.44
N ALA A 46 -4.34 8.78 -10.25
CA ALA A 46 -3.41 9.26 -9.25
C ALA A 46 -1.95 9.23 -9.75
N GLU A 47 -1.54 8.18 -10.46
CA GLU A 47 -0.21 8.09 -11.08
C GLU A 47 0.01 9.18 -12.14
N LYS A 48 -0.99 9.40 -13.01
CA LYS A 48 -0.95 10.49 -13.99
C LYS A 48 -0.83 11.83 -13.31
N ASP A 49 -1.64 12.09 -12.28
CA ASP A 49 -1.62 13.33 -11.51
C ASP A 49 -0.27 13.53 -10.80
N TYR A 50 0.32 12.47 -10.25
CA TYR A 50 1.65 12.51 -9.65
C TYR A 50 2.73 12.86 -10.69
N ALA A 51 2.71 12.20 -11.85
CA ALA A 51 3.69 12.41 -12.92
C ALA A 51 3.69 13.86 -13.46
N VAL A 52 2.52 14.50 -13.51
CA VAL A 52 2.38 15.90 -13.96
C VAL A 52 2.45 16.92 -12.81
N GLY A 53 2.79 16.49 -11.59
CA GLY A 53 2.95 17.37 -10.43
C GLY A 53 1.64 17.86 -9.79
N ARG A 54 0.49 17.30 -10.16
CA ARG A 54 -0.84 17.59 -9.58
C ARG A 54 -1.08 16.82 -8.28
N TYR A 55 -0.20 17.02 -7.30
CA TYR A 55 -0.37 16.48 -5.96
C TYR A 55 -0.08 17.54 -4.92
N ARG A 56 -0.68 17.40 -3.73
CA ARG A 56 -0.37 18.24 -2.57
C ARG A 56 0.19 17.38 -1.45
N LYS A 57 1.27 17.86 -0.82
CA LYS A 57 1.76 17.24 0.41
C LYS A 57 0.82 17.60 1.55
N ILE A 58 0.18 16.59 2.12
CA ILE A 58 -0.57 16.75 3.37
C ILE A 58 0.37 16.48 4.53
N LYS A 59 0.34 17.35 5.56
CA LYS A 59 1.19 17.19 6.76
C LYS A 59 0.70 16.07 7.67
N SER A 60 -0.58 15.71 7.59
CA SER A 60 -1.22 14.68 8.39
C SER A 60 -2.40 14.08 7.61
N LEU A 61 -2.58 12.77 7.74
CA LEU A 61 -3.84 12.08 7.47
C LEU A 61 -4.62 12.12 8.80
N SER A 62 -5.26 13.26 9.04
CA SER A 62 -6.21 13.44 10.14
C SER A 62 -7.62 13.17 9.66
#